data_AF-A0A1Q6NHN3-F1
#
_entry.id   AF-A0A1Q6NHN3-F1
#
_cell.length_a   1.000
_cell.length_b   1.000
_cell.length_c   1.000
_cell.angle_alpha   90.00
_cell.angle_beta   90.00
_cell.angle_gamma   90.00
#
_symmetry.space_group_name_H-M   'P 1'
#
loop_
_entity.id
_entity.type
_entity.pdbx_description
1 polymer ?
#
loop_
_entity_poly.entity_id
_entity_poly.type
_entity_poly.pdbx_seq_one_letter_code
_entity_poly.pdbx_strand_id
1 'polypeptide(L)'
;MVYGFWGLSLGRFITALLITVGGLLIKLRRTCYKGDGRVERILEEIAPNSGISIRYTDLVDTPFLVGIFKPTIYMTEVECTDTQIKYILTHEYTHWKRKDPWKLLFAYLMIIIFWWNPLFRLLHKDIKLMIEMGCDKTMLRDYPMRYALEYLKTICYVLEAEKHSLKKLNFNSLNFVDINSEEGFKQRLFYILDAKENLKLQKKINMAVICGCLVWMLSSYYFILQPTYSPDEEIQKLENQEDQVFNAKDTYLEKKSDGTYIFHVGGIEEKVSEQDVEKGLYDKYLIIKE
;
A
#
# COMPACT_ATOMS: atom_id res chain seq x y z
N MET A 1 -3.39 0.46 26.47
CA MET A 1 -1.92 0.22 26.48
C MET A 1 -1.37 -0.32 25.16
N VAL A 2 -2.06 -1.24 24.47
CA VAL A 2 -1.55 -1.87 23.23
C VAL A 2 -1.25 -0.86 22.10
N TYR A 3 -2.14 0.10 21.84
CA TYR A 3 -1.96 1.09 20.75
C TYR A 3 -0.72 1.99 20.91
N GLY A 4 -0.26 2.25 22.14
CA GLY A 4 0.94 3.06 22.38
C GLY A 4 2.24 2.36 21.94
N PHE A 5 2.31 1.04 22.07
CA PHE A 5 3.46 0.24 21.65
C PHE A 5 3.59 0.19 20.13
N TRP A 6 2.46 0.03 19.42
CA TRP A 6 2.41 0.04 17.96
C TRP A 6 2.74 1.41 17.35
N GLY A 7 2.35 2.50 18.01
CA GLY A 7 2.71 3.87 17.59
C GLY A 7 4.20 4.16 17.75
N LEU A 8 4.80 3.75 18.88
CA LEU A 8 6.24 3.95 19.13
C LEU A 8 7.12 3.10 18.20
N SER A 9 6.73 1.87 17.88
CA SER A 9 7.47 1.02 16.94
C SER A 9 7.41 1.58 15.51
N LEU A 10 6.24 2.05 15.07
CA LEU A 10 6.07 2.72 13.77
C LEU A 10 6.93 3.99 13.68
N GLY A 11 6.91 4.83 14.71
CA GLY A 11 7.73 6.04 14.77
C GLY A 11 9.23 5.75 14.67
N ARG A 12 9.73 4.75 15.42
CA ARG A 12 11.14 4.33 15.36
C ARG A 12 11.52 3.78 13.99
N PHE A 13 10.64 3.00 13.36
CA PHE A 13 10.89 2.47 12.01
C PHE A 13 10.95 3.59 10.95
N ILE A 14 10.00 4.54 10.99
CA ILE A 14 9.98 5.68 10.07
C ILE A 14 11.22 6.56 10.26
N THR A 15 11.57 6.89 11.49
CA THR A 15 12.77 7.72 11.77
C THR A 15 14.05 7.02 11.33
N ALA A 16 14.22 5.73 11.58
CA ALA A 16 15.38 4.95 11.11
C ALA A 16 15.45 4.91 9.57
N LEU A 17 14.32 4.73 8.89
CA LEU A 17 14.25 4.75 7.43
C LEU A 17 14.61 6.14 6.87
N LEU A 18 14.09 7.21 7.47
CA LEU A 18 14.39 8.58 7.05
C LEU A 18 15.87 8.94 7.28
N ILE A 19 16.45 8.54 8.41
CA ILE A 19 17.87 8.78 8.72
C ILE A 19 18.78 8.01 7.77
N THR A 20 18.47 6.74 7.47
CA THR A 20 19.28 5.91 6.58
C THR A 20 19.22 6.40 5.13
N VAL A 21 18.01 6.61 4.60
CA VAL A 21 17.81 7.13 3.24
C VAL A 21 18.34 8.56 3.11
N GLY A 22 18.03 9.42 4.07
CA GLY A 22 18.53 10.80 4.10
C GLY A 22 20.05 10.86 4.22
N GLY A 23 20.64 10.04 5.10
CA GLY A 23 22.09 9.93 5.26
C GLY A 23 22.80 9.44 4.00
N LEU A 24 22.23 8.45 3.30
CA LEU A 24 22.73 7.96 2.01
C LEU A 24 22.68 9.07 0.95
N LEU A 25 21.54 9.77 0.82
CA LEU A 25 21.38 10.87 -0.15
C LEU A 25 22.34 12.03 0.11
N ILE A 26 22.56 12.37 1.39
CA ILE A 26 23.54 13.40 1.79
C ILE A 26 24.96 12.94 1.44
N LYS A 27 25.30 11.68 1.74
CA LYS A 27 26.61 11.12 1.42
C LYS A 27 26.86 11.14 -0.08
N LEU A 28 25.91 10.65 -0.88
CA LEU A 28 25.95 10.67 -2.34
C LEU A 28 26.16 12.09 -2.87
N ARG A 29 25.42 13.09 -2.38
CA ARG A 29 25.60 14.49 -2.82
C ARG A 29 26.98 15.05 -2.49
N ARG A 30 27.60 14.63 -1.39
CA ARG A 30 28.90 15.14 -0.93
C ARG A 30 30.09 14.51 -1.66
N THR A 31 29.95 13.28 -2.11
CA THR A 31 31.00 12.51 -2.82
C THR A 31 30.83 12.54 -4.34
N CYS A 32 30.02 13.48 -4.84
CA CYS A 32 29.87 13.69 -6.27
C CYS A 32 31.05 14.46 -6.84
N TYR A 33 31.59 14.00 -7.96
CA TYR A 33 32.45 14.78 -8.83
C TYR A 33 31.81 14.93 -10.22
N LYS A 34 32.30 15.89 -11.01
CA LYS A 34 31.92 16.07 -12.41
C LYS A 34 32.92 15.28 -13.26
N GLY A 35 32.42 14.47 -14.20
CA GLY A 35 33.25 13.71 -15.12
C GLY A 35 33.64 14.50 -16.37
N ASP A 36 34.22 13.80 -17.34
CA ASP A 36 34.85 14.32 -18.56
C ASP A 36 33.86 14.82 -19.65
N GLY A 37 32.57 14.98 -19.32
CA GLY A 37 31.57 15.49 -20.28
C GLY A 37 31.18 14.52 -21.40
N ARG A 38 31.82 13.34 -21.50
CA ARG A 38 31.58 12.33 -22.53
C ARG A 38 30.17 11.74 -22.43
N VAL A 39 29.73 11.40 -21.23
CA VAL A 39 28.41 10.80 -20.97
C VAL A 39 27.30 11.82 -21.17
N GLU A 40 27.55 13.09 -20.82
CA GLU A 40 26.64 14.20 -21.04
C GLU A 40 26.35 14.41 -22.52
N ARG A 41 27.38 14.37 -23.38
CA ARG A 41 27.19 14.46 -24.84
C ARG A 41 26.34 13.31 -25.39
N ILE A 42 26.61 12.08 -24.94
CA ILE A 42 25.85 10.89 -25.38
C ILE A 42 24.40 10.97 -24.87
N LEU A 43 24.17 11.46 -23.64
CA LEU A 43 22.83 11.65 -23.10
C LEU A 43 22.05 12.68 -23.90
N GLU A 44 22.68 13.78 -24.30
CA GLU A 44 22.05 14.82 -25.10
C GLU A 44 21.68 14.33 -26.51
N GLU A 45 22.46 13.41 -27.09
CA GLU A 45 22.13 12.73 -28.35
C GLU A 45 20.89 11.82 -28.20
N ILE A 46 20.78 11.08 -27.09
CA ILE A 46 19.68 10.13 -26.86
C ILE A 46 18.38 10.85 -26.46
N ALA A 47 18.49 11.85 -25.59
CA ALA A 47 17.36 12.48 -24.92
C ALA A 47 17.56 14.01 -24.82
N PRO A 48 17.44 14.74 -25.95
CA PRO A 48 17.58 16.19 -25.96
C PRO A 48 16.53 16.84 -25.05
N ASN A 49 16.95 17.84 -24.27
CA ASN A 49 16.10 18.58 -23.32
C ASN A 49 15.41 17.72 -22.23
N SER A 50 15.96 16.55 -21.90
CA SER A 50 15.41 15.67 -20.86
C SER A 50 15.45 16.27 -19.45
N GLY A 51 16.27 17.30 -19.21
CA GLY A 51 16.46 17.92 -17.89
C GLY A 51 17.15 17.01 -16.87
N ILE A 52 17.72 15.90 -17.34
CA ILE A 52 18.45 14.92 -16.52
C ILE A 52 19.87 15.42 -16.30
N SER A 53 20.32 15.40 -15.05
CA SER A 53 21.70 15.74 -14.68
C SER A 53 22.53 14.48 -14.47
N ILE A 54 23.82 14.50 -14.83
CA ILE A 54 24.74 13.39 -14.56
C ILE A 54 25.68 13.78 -13.42
N ARG A 55 25.96 12.84 -12.53
CA ARG A 55 26.94 12.99 -11.45
C ARG A 55 27.73 11.71 -11.29
N TYR A 56 29.02 11.84 -11.00
CA TYR A 56 29.88 10.69 -10.78
C TYR A 56 30.13 10.45 -9.31
N THR A 57 30.12 9.19 -8.87
CA THR A 57 30.47 8.84 -7.50
C THR A 57 31.05 7.43 -7.40
N ASP A 58 32.15 7.30 -6.67
CA ASP A 58 32.80 6.00 -6.41
C ASP A 58 32.05 5.14 -5.38
N LEU A 59 30.94 5.66 -4.84
CA LEU A 59 30.12 4.98 -3.85
C LEU A 59 29.14 3.98 -4.46
N VAL A 60 28.92 4.03 -5.77
CA VAL A 60 27.96 3.15 -6.44
C VAL A 60 28.55 2.60 -7.72
N ASP A 61 28.57 1.28 -7.83
CA ASP A 61 29.20 0.58 -8.95
C ASP A 61 28.27 0.47 -10.16
N THR A 62 26.96 0.54 -9.92
CA THR A 62 25.93 0.51 -10.95
C THR A 62 25.36 1.91 -11.21
N PRO A 63 25.15 2.27 -12.48
CA PRO A 63 24.45 3.51 -12.82
C PRO A 63 23.01 3.43 -12.32
N PHE A 64 22.52 4.49 -11.69
CA PHE A 64 21.15 4.55 -11.18
C PHE A 64 20.56 5.96 -11.26
N LEU A 65 19.29 6.02 -11.65
CA LEU A 65 18.49 7.23 -11.65
C LEU A 65 17.94 7.55 -10.25
N VAL A 66 18.23 8.75 -9.76
CA VAL A 66 17.66 9.30 -8.51
C VAL A 66 16.89 10.57 -8.80
N GLY A 67 15.74 10.71 -8.14
CA GLY A 67 15.00 11.96 -8.12
C GLY A 67 13.71 11.90 -8.94
N ILE A 68 12.67 12.52 -8.37
CA ILE A 68 11.31 12.46 -8.87
C ILE A 68 10.97 13.69 -9.71
N PHE A 69 11.45 14.86 -9.30
CA PHE A 69 11.22 16.15 -9.98
C PHE A 69 12.45 16.68 -10.70
N LYS A 70 13.64 16.31 -10.21
CA LYS A 70 14.93 16.63 -10.82
C LYS A 70 15.72 15.32 -10.96
N PRO A 71 15.54 14.59 -12.08
CA PRO A 71 16.25 13.34 -12.29
C PRO A 71 17.75 13.59 -12.37
N THR A 72 18.51 12.80 -11.63
CA THR A 72 19.97 12.79 -11.63
C THR A 72 20.43 11.35 -11.80
N ILE A 73 21.17 11.07 -12.88
CA ILE A 73 21.83 9.77 -13.08
C ILE A 73 23.16 9.83 -12.33
N TYR A 74 23.32 8.92 -11.40
CA TYR A 74 24.58 8.67 -10.71
C TYR A 74 25.28 7.51 -11.39
N MET A 75 26.55 7.66 -11.71
CA MET A 75 27.35 6.63 -12.39
C MET A 75 28.76 6.62 -11.79
N THR A 76 29.47 5.50 -11.86
CA THR A 76 30.91 5.47 -11.61
C THR A 76 31.68 5.49 -12.94
N GLU A 77 32.94 5.88 -12.92
CA GLU A 77 33.82 5.77 -14.08
C GLU A 77 34.15 4.29 -14.35
N VAL A 78 33.19 3.55 -14.91
CA VAL A 78 33.45 2.24 -15.50
C VAL A 78 34.08 2.46 -16.87
N GLU A 79 35.11 1.67 -17.21
CA GLU A 79 35.68 1.60 -18.55
C GLU A 79 34.67 1.01 -19.55
N CYS A 80 33.69 1.82 -19.94
CA CYS A 80 32.69 1.46 -20.94
C CYS A 80 32.96 2.13 -22.28
N THR A 81 32.68 1.39 -23.36
CA THR A 81 32.66 1.94 -24.71
C THR A 81 31.47 2.88 -24.89
N ASP A 82 31.50 3.76 -25.89
CA ASP A 82 30.40 4.70 -26.17
C ASP A 82 29.07 3.98 -26.40
N THR A 83 29.12 2.82 -27.05
CA THR A 83 27.94 1.98 -27.29
C THR A 83 27.37 1.40 -26.01
N GLN A 84 28.22 0.93 -25.09
CA GLN A 84 27.81 0.45 -23.77
C GLN A 84 27.18 1.56 -22.93
N ILE A 85 27.78 2.75 -22.93
CA ILE A 85 27.22 3.92 -22.25
C ILE A 85 25.86 4.28 -22.85
N LYS A 86 25.72 4.25 -24.18
CA LYS A 86 24.44 4.50 -24.85
C LYS A 86 23.35 3.52 -24.43
N TYR A 87 23.67 2.23 -24.30
CA TYR A 87 22.74 1.22 -23.79
C TYR A 87 22.29 1.53 -22.35
N ILE A 88 23.24 1.81 -21.46
CA ILE A 88 22.98 2.16 -20.05
C ILE A 88 22.09 3.40 -19.94
N LEU A 89 22.45 4.48 -20.62
CA LEU A 89 21.70 5.73 -20.58
C LEU A 89 20.29 5.58 -21.16
N THR A 90 20.13 4.77 -22.20
CA THR A 90 18.81 4.49 -22.77
C THR A 90 17.92 3.74 -21.77
N HIS A 91 18.50 2.82 -20.98
CA HIS A 91 17.79 2.12 -19.89
C HIS A 91 17.35 3.10 -18.80
N GLU A 92 18.28 3.90 -18.27
CA GLU A 92 17.97 4.89 -17.22
C GLU A 92 16.98 5.96 -17.69
N TYR A 93 17.10 6.41 -18.94
CA TYR A 93 16.13 7.31 -19.55
C TYR A 93 14.74 6.67 -19.66
N THR A 94 14.67 5.37 -19.97
CA THR A 94 13.41 4.63 -20.03
C THR A 94 12.74 4.55 -18.66
N HIS A 95 13.52 4.37 -17.58
CA HIS A 95 13.00 4.46 -16.21
C HIS A 95 12.36 5.82 -15.90
N TRP A 96 13.02 6.90 -16.32
CA TRP A 96 12.49 8.25 -16.19
C TRP A 96 11.17 8.41 -16.96
N LYS A 97 11.16 8.04 -18.24
CA LYS A 97 9.97 8.14 -19.12
C LYS A 97 8.79 7.33 -18.59
N ARG A 98 9.04 6.16 -17.99
CA ARG A 98 8.02 5.26 -17.40
C ARG A 98 7.62 5.66 -15.98
N LYS A 99 8.22 6.72 -15.41
CA LYS A 99 8.01 7.17 -14.03
C LYS A 99 8.24 6.06 -13.01
N ASP A 100 9.22 5.20 -13.27
CA ASP A 100 9.54 4.07 -12.39
C ASP A 100 9.93 4.49 -10.97
N PRO A 101 10.62 5.63 -10.73
CA PRO A 101 10.85 6.14 -9.38
C PRO A 101 9.57 6.36 -8.56
N TRP A 102 8.45 6.74 -9.19
CA TRP A 102 7.16 6.89 -8.50
C TRP A 102 6.59 5.55 -8.06
N LYS A 103 6.73 4.50 -8.89
CA LYS A 103 6.25 3.15 -8.58
C LYS A 103 7.03 2.57 -7.41
N LEU A 104 8.35 2.78 -7.40
CA LEU A 104 9.22 2.35 -6.32
C LEU A 104 8.90 3.12 -5.02
N LEU A 105 8.66 4.44 -5.10
CA LEU A 105 8.20 5.23 -3.96
C LEU A 105 6.89 4.67 -3.38
N PHE A 106 5.92 4.35 -4.23
CA PHE A 106 4.66 3.76 -3.79
C PHE A 106 4.87 2.41 -3.08
N ALA A 107 5.74 1.55 -3.60
CA ALA A 107 6.09 0.29 -2.96
C ALA A 107 6.72 0.50 -1.56
N TYR A 108 7.62 1.47 -1.43
CA TYR A 108 8.18 1.84 -0.13
C TYR A 108 7.12 2.38 0.84
N LEU A 109 6.17 3.20 0.37
CA LEU A 109 5.06 3.68 1.20
C LEU A 109 4.20 2.51 1.72
N MET A 110 3.94 1.50 0.89
CA MET A 110 3.24 0.29 1.32
C MET A 110 4.01 -0.47 2.40
N ILE A 111 5.35 -0.58 2.27
CA ILE A 111 6.18 -1.20 3.33
C ILE A 111 6.09 -0.39 4.64
N ILE A 112 6.05 0.93 4.59
CA ILE A 112 5.92 1.76 5.81
C ILE A 112 4.55 1.54 6.47
N ILE A 113 3.48 1.55 5.69
CA ILE A 113 2.11 1.35 6.21
C ILE A 113 1.97 -0.05 6.80
N PHE A 114 2.50 -1.05 6.11
CA PHE A 114 2.44 -2.46 6.49
C PHE A 114 3.76 -2.98 7.08
N TRP A 115 4.46 -2.15 7.86
CA TRP A 115 5.81 -2.45 8.37
C TRP A 115 5.91 -3.78 9.15
N TRP A 116 4.82 -4.20 9.79
CA TRP A 116 4.72 -5.44 10.55
C TRP A 116 4.53 -6.68 9.66
N ASN A 117 4.15 -6.50 8.39
CA ASN A 117 3.85 -7.59 7.48
C ASN A 117 5.09 -7.93 6.62
N PRO A 118 5.72 -9.12 6.81
CA PRO A 118 6.89 -9.52 6.04
C PRO A 118 6.59 -9.75 4.55
N LEU A 119 5.33 -10.01 4.17
CA LEU A 119 4.92 -10.24 2.78
C LEU A 119 5.16 -9.00 1.91
N PHE A 120 4.96 -7.80 2.45
CA PHE A 120 5.22 -6.57 1.69
C PHE A 120 6.71 -6.34 1.42
N ARG A 121 7.60 -6.90 2.24
CA ARG A 121 9.05 -6.86 2.01
C ARG A 121 9.48 -7.83 0.91
N LEU A 122 8.82 -8.99 0.81
CA LEU A 122 9.00 -9.91 -0.31
C LEU A 122 8.44 -9.31 -1.60
N LEU A 123 7.23 -8.77 -1.55
CA LEU A 123 6.57 -8.13 -2.68
C LEU A 123 7.38 -6.96 -3.24
N HIS A 124 8.08 -6.20 -2.39
CA HIS A 124 8.96 -5.13 -2.84
C HIS A 124 10.07 -5.63 -3.77
N LYS A 125 10.64 -6.82 -3.52
CA LYS A 125 11.65 -7.43 -4.40
C LYS A 125 11.05 -7.75 -5.77
N ASP A 126 9.87 -8.35 -5.77
CA ASP A 126 9.15 -8.71 -6.99
C ASP A 126 8.75 -7.46 -7.78
N ILE A 127 8.27 -6.41 -7.10
CA ILE A 127 7.97 -5.12 -7.73
C ILE A 127 9.22 -4.52 -8.39
N LYS A 128 10.37 -4.53 -7.70
CA LYS A 128 11.61 -4.03 -8.28
C LYS A 128 11.98 -4.81 -9.53
N LEU A 129 11.92 -6.15 -9.49
CA LEU A 129 12.21 -6.98 -10.65
C LEU A 129 11.23 -6.74 -11.81
N MET A 130 9.93 -6.60 -11.52
CA MET A 130 8.92 -6.29 -12.54
C MET A 130 9.13 -4.93 -13.19
N ILE A 131 9.61 -3.94 -12.42
CA ILE A 131 9.97 -2.61 -12.94
C ILE A 131 11.11 -2.74 -13.96
N GLU A 132 12.18 -3.45 -13.60
CA GLU A 132 13.34 -3.72 -14.47
C GLU A 132 12.95 -4.47 -15.75
N MET A 133 12.24 -5.61 -15.63
CA MET A 133 11.79 -6.39 -16.78
C MET A 133 10.88 -5.57 -17.71
N GLY A 134 10.01 -4.75 -17.14
CA GLY A 134 9.17 -3.86 -17.93
C GLY A 134 9.95 -2.72 -18.60
N CYS A 135 11.08 -2.31 -18.02
CA CYS A 135 11.97 -1.30 -18.59
C CYS A 135 12.68 -1.90 -19.79
N ASP A 136 13.32 -3.06 -19.60
CA ASP A 136 13.96 -3.86 -20.64
C ASP A 136 13.02 -4.11 -21.82
N LYS A 137 11.79 -4.56 -21.54
CA LYS A 137 10.77 -4.79 -22.57
C LYS A 137 10.41 -3.52 -23.35
N THR A 138 10.34 -2.38 -22.66
CA THR A 138 9.99 -1.10 -23.30
C THR A 138 11.13 -0.61 -24.17
N MET A 139 12.36 -0.72 -23.68
CA MET A 139 13.57 -0.36 -24.42
C MET A 139 13.74 -1.24 -25.66
N LEU A 140 13.49 -2.54 -25.56
CA LEU A 140 13.74 -3.51 -26.64
C LEU A 140 12.57 -3.69 -27.61
N ARG A 141 11.43 -3.02 -27.39
CA ARG A 141 10.19 -3.22 -28.15
C ARG A 141 10.36 -3.05 -29.67
N ASP A 142 11.11 -2.03 -30.06
CA ASP A 142 11.28 -1.63 -31.47
C ASP A 142 12.67 -2.02 -32.02
N TYR A 143 13.46 -2.78 -31.24
CA TYR A 143 14.82 -3.16 -31.59
C TYR A 143 14.93 -4.64 -31.98
N PRO A 144 15.86 -4.99 -32.90
CA PRO A 144 16.09 -6.37 -33.27
C PRO A 144 16.75 -7.16 -32.14
N MET A 145 16.59 -8.49 -32.16
CA MET A 145 17.15 -9.40 -31.16
C MET A 145 18.67 -9.24 -30.96
N ARG A 146 19.41 -8.88 -32.01
CA ARG A 146 20.86 -8.62 -31.91
C ARG A 146 21.17 -7.48 -30.94
N TYR A 147 20.37 -6.41 -30.97
CA TYR A 147 20.50 -5.27 -30.05
C TYR A 147 20.23 -5.69 -28.61
N ALA A 148 19.21 -6.54 -28.39
CA ALA A 148 18.90 -7.10 -27.08
C ALA A 148 20.06 -7.93 -26.50
N LEU A 149 20.76 -8.72 -27.32
CA LEU A 149 21.91 -9.50 -26.87
C LEU A 149 23.12 -8.63 -26.52
N GLU A 150 23.40 -7.58 -27.30
CA GLU A 150 24.48 -6.62 -27.00
C GLU A 150 24.19 -5.81 -25.72
N TYR A 151 22.93 -5.42 -25.54
CA TYR A 151 22.44 -4.81 -24.31
C TYR A 151 22.63 -5.73 -23.08
N LEU A 152 22.18 -6.99 -23.16
CA LEU A 152 22.32 -7.98 -22.09
C LEU A 152 23.78 -8.24 -21.70
N LYS A 153 24.69 -8.28 -22.69
CA LYS A 153 26.14 -8.38 -22.45
C LYS A 153 26.67 -7.16 -21.70
N THR A 154 26.20 -5.96 -22.06
CA THR A 154 26.58 -4.72 -21.39
C THR A 154 26.15 -4.74 -19.92
N ILE A 155 24.92 -5.14 -19.63
CA ILE A 155 24.44 -5.27 -18.25
C ILE A 155 25.26 -6.31 -17.48
N CYS A 156 25.54 -7.46 -18.09
CA CYS A 156 26.32 -8.52 -17.45
C CYS A 156 27.72 -8.00 -17.05
N TYR A 157 28.36 -7.25 -17.94
CA TYR A 157 29.67 -6.63 -17.68
C TYR A 157 29.62 -5.65 -16.50
N VAL A 158 28.60 -4.78 -16.46
CA VAL A 158 28.40 -3.82 -15.37
C VAL A 158 28.11 -4.51 -14.03
N LEU A 159 27.28 -5.56 -14.03
CA LEU A 159 26.98 -6.37 -12.83
C LEU A 159 28.19 -7.16 -12.33
N GLU A 160 29.05 -7.62 -13.24
CA GLU A 160 30.29 -8.30 -12.88
C GLU A 160 31.28 -7.34 -12.20
N ALA A 161 31.41 -6.12 -12.74
CA ALA A 161 32.20 -5.06 -12.12
C ALA A 161 31.69 -4.70 -10.71
N GLU A 162 30.36 -4.65 -10.50
CA GLU A 162 29.74 -4.41 -9.20
C GLU A 162 30.08 -5.49 -8.16
N LYS A 163 30.04 -6.79 -8.50
CA LYS A 163 30.37 -7.87 -7.57
C LYS A 163 31.77 -7.75 -6.98
N HIS A 164 32.72 -7.27 -7.78
CA HIS A 164 34.10 -7.08 -7.34
C HIS A 164 34.24 -5.93 -6.32
N SER A 165 33.38 -4.92 -6.41
CA SER A 165 33.40 -3.75 -5.53
C SER A 165 32.54 -3.93 -4.26
N LEU A 166 31.38 -4.59 -4.34
CA LEU A 166 30.54 -4.91 -3.17
C LEU A 166 31.27 -5.78 -2.13
N LYS A 167 32.20 -6.65 -2.56
CA LYS A 167 33.05 -7.43 -1.65
C LYS A 167 33.94 -6.56 -0.75
N LYS A 168 34.14 -5.28 -1.10
CA LYS A 168 34.96 -4.29 -0.39
C LYS A 168 34.15 -3.46 0.63
N LEU A 169 32.83 -3.36 0.47
CA LEU A 169 31.96 -2.54 1.33
C LEU A 169 31.08 -3.42 2.23
N ASN A 170 31.71 -4.00 3.26
CA ASN A 170 31.02 -4.79 4.28
C ASN A 170 30.22 -3.86 5.23
N PHE A 171 29.08 -3.32 4.77
CA PHE A 171 28.19 -2.47 5.57
C PHE A 171 27.19 -3.34 6.35
N ASN A 172 27.64 -3.81 7.51
CA ASN A 172 26.96 -4.80 8.35
C ASN A 172 25.71 -4.29 9.11
N SER A 173 24.71 -3.68 8.46
CA SER A 173 23.46 -3.30 9.15
C SER A 173 22.14 -3.31 8.36
N LEU A 174 22.13 -3.72 7.07
CA LEU A 174 20.90 -3.79 6.25
C LEU A 174 20.73 -5.11 5.46
N ASN A 175 21.40 -6.19 5.88
CA ASN A 175 21.38 -7.53 5.27
C ASN A 175 20.03 -8.28 5.38
N PHE A 176 18.89 -7.59 5.33
CA PHE A 176 17.57 -8.23 5.14
C PHE A 176 17.07 -8.12 3.70
N VAL A 177 17.70 -7.29 2.86
CA VAL A 177 17.34 -7.13 1.44
C VAL A 177 18.60 -7.17 0.57
N ASP A 178 19.39 -8.23 0.74
CA ASP A 178 20.37 -8.63 -0.26
C ASP A 178 20.12 -10.11 -0.57
N ILE A 179 19.36 -10.37 -1.63
CA ILE A 179 19.17 -11.73 -2.14
C ILE A 179 19.23 -11.66 -3.67
N ASN A 180 20.38 -12.12 -4.18
CA ASN A 180 20.67 -12.65 -5.51
C ASN A 180 20.40 -11.74 -6.71
N SER A 181 21.27 -10.74 -6.93
CA SER A 181 21.39 -10.03 -8.22
C SER A 181 21.48 -11.00 -9.42
N GLU A 182 22.05 -12.20 -9.21
CA GLU A 182 22.12 -13.26 -10.21
C GLU A 182 20.76 -13.84 -10.61
N GLU A 183 19.85 -14.07 -9.65
CA GLU A 183 18.52 -14.61 -9.95
C GLU A 183 17.68 -13.57 -10.69
N GLY A 184 17.73 -12.31 -10.26
CA GLY A 184 17.07 -11.21 -10.96
C GLY A 184 17.57 -11.04 -12.39
N PHE A 185 18.89 -11.11 -12.61
CA PHE A 185 19.45 -11.05 -13.96
C PHE A 185 19.03 -12.25 -14.83
N LYS A 186 19.05 -13.48 -14.29
CA LYS A 186 18.58 -14.68 -15.00
C LYS A 186 17.13 -14.50 -15.44
N GLN A 187 16.26 -14.00 -14.56
CA GLN A 187 14.85 -13.76 -14.90
C GLN A 187 14.69 -12.72 -16.02
N ARG A 188 15.45 -11.61 -15.97
CA ARG A 188 15.49 -10.61 -17.06
C ARG A 188 15.95 -11.23 -18.38
N LEU A 189 17.02 -12.02 -18.35
CA LEU A 189 17.56 -12.73 -19.51
C LEU A 189 16.50 -13.66 -20.12
N PHE A 190 15.94 -14.57 -19.32
CA PHE A 190 14.89 -15.48 -19.79
C PHE A 190 13.70 -14.72 -20.35
N TYR A 191 13.26 -13.65 -19.69
CA TYR A 191 12.12 -12.86 -20.15
C TYR A 191 12.35 -12.18 -21.51
N ILE A 192 13.57 -11.66 -21.74
CA ILE A 192 13.95 -11.04 -23.02
C ILE A 192 14.10 -12.09 -24.12
N LEU A 193 14.68 -13.25 -23.81
CA LEU A 193 14.87 -14.35 -24.76
C LEU A 193 13.54 -15.04 -25.12
N ASP A 194 12.63 -15.15 -24.16
CA ASP A 194 11.33 -15.83 -24.28
C ASP A 194 10.21 -14.86 -24.68
N ALA A 195 10.54 -13.73 -25.31
CA ALA A 195 9.63 -12.60 -25.61
C ALA A 195 8.49 -12.90 -26.61
N LYS A 196 8.10 -14.16 -26.78
CA LYS A 196 6.97 -14.61 -27.58
C LYS A 196 5.71 -14.78 -26.73
N GLU A 197 5.31 -13.75 -25.99
CA GLU A 197 4.11 -13.80 -25.14
C GLU A 197 2.85 -13.25 -25.83
N ASN A 198 1.77 -14.03 -25.77
CA ASN A 198 0.41 -13.58 -26.09
C ASN A 198 -0.13 -12.65 -24.98
N LEU A 199 0.29 -11.38 -24.99
CA LEU A 199 -0.10 -10.36 -24.00
C LEU A 199 -1.64 -10.26 -23.80
N LYS A 200 -2.42 -10.53 -24.85
CA LYS A 200 -3.90 -10.55 -24.78
C LYS A 200 -4.43 -11.69 -23.91
N LEU A 201 -3.78 -12.86 -23.93
CA LEU A 201 -4.17 -14.04 -23.15
C LEU A 201 -3.83 -13.85 -21.68
N GLN A 202 -2.63 -13.37 -21.36
CA GLN A 202 -2.25 -13.06 -19.97
C GLN A 202 -3.16 -12.02 -19.34
N LYS A 203 -3.52 -10.95 -20.08
CA LYS A 203 -4.47 -9.95 -19.58
C LYS A 203 -5.85 -10.56 -19.27
N LYS A 204 -6.34 -11.47 -20.13
CA LYS A 204 -7.61 -12.18 -19.89
C LYS A 204 -7.53 -13.06 -18.64
N ILE A 205 -6.44 -13.80 -18.47
CA ILE A 205 -6.23 -14.67 -17.30
C ILE A 205 -6.16 -13.83 -16.02
N ASN A 206 -5.36 -12.75 -16.00
CA ASN A 206 -5.26 -11.87 -14.84
C ASN A 206 -6.61 -11.24 -14.47
N MET A 207 -7.38 -10.79 -15.47
CA MET A 207 -8.74 -10.28 -15.24
C MET A 207 -9.66 -11.35 -14.66
N ALA A 208 -9.60 -12.58 -15.15
CA ALA A 208 -10.39 -13.69 -14.63
C ALA A 208 -10.04 -14.00 -13.17
N VAL A 209 -8.76 -13.99 -12.81
CA VAL A 209 -8.30 -14.19 -11.42
C VAL A 209 -8.81 -13.09 -10.50
N ILE A 210 -8.70 -11.82 -10.90
CA ILE A 210 -9.20 -10.68 -10.12
C ILE A 210 -10.72 -10.80 -9.89
N CYS A 211 -11.48 -11.11 -10.94
CA CYS A 211 -12.91 -11.35 -10.82
C CYS A 211 -13.22 -12.53 -9.89
N GLY A 212 -12.46 -13.62 -9.97
CA GLY A 212 -12.60 -14.76 -9.08
C GLY A 212 -12.37 -14.40 -7.61
N CYS A 213 -11.32 -13.63 -7.30
CA CYS A 213 -11.06 -13.14 -5.94
C CYS A 213 -12.17 -12.21 -5.42
N LEU A 214 -12.70 -11.33 -6.27
CA LEU A 214 -13.82 -10.45 -5.92
C LEU A 214 -15.09 -11.26 -5.60
N VAL A 215 -15.41 -12.25 -6.42
CA VAL A 215 -16.55 -13.15 -6.17
C VAL A 215 -16.34 -13.92 -4.87
N TRP A 216 -15.15 -14.46 -4.63
CA TRP A 216 -14.82 -15.16 -3.38
C TRP A 216 -15.01 -14.27 -2.16
N MET A 217 -14.52 -13.02 -2.23
CA MET A 217 -14.69 -12.03 -1.16
C MET A 217 -16.17 -11.74 -0.90
N LEU A 218 -16.98 -11.53 -1.93
CA LEU A 218 -18.41 -11.26 -1.78
C LEU A 218 -19.17 -12.48 -1.25
N SER A 219 -18.84 -13.68 -1.72
CA SER A 219 -19.43 -14.94 -1.24
C SER A 219 -19.15 -15.20 0.23
N SER A 220 -18.01 -14.77 0.77
CA SER A 220 -17.71 -14.94 2.20
C SER A 220 -18.69 -14.20 3.13
N TYR A 221 -19.39 -13.17 2.64
CA TYR A 221 -20.42 -12.45 3.42
C TYR A 221 -21.79 -13.14 3.38
N TYR A 222 -22.00 -14.12 2.49
CA TYR A 222 -23.28 -14.83 2.37
C TYR A 222 -23.44 -15.92 3.42
N PHE A 223 -22.34 -16.43 3.96
CA PHE A 223 -22.32 -17.52 4.92
C PHE A 223 -22.01 -16.99 6.33
N ILE A 224 -23.03 -16.45 6.98
CA ILE A 224 -22.96 -16.09 8.40
C ILE A 224 -23.41 -17.31 9.19
N LEU A 225 -22.45 -18.03 9.79
CA LEU A 225 -22.75 -19.06 10.77
C LEU A 225 -23.29 -18.39 12.03
N GLN A 226 -24.61 -18.26 12.13
CA GLN A 226 -25.27 -17.80 13.35
C GLN A 226 -25.37 -18.99 14.31
N PRO A 227 -24.77 -18.91 15.52
CA PRO A 227 -24.98 -19.94 16.52
C PRO A 227 -26.46 -19.94 16.94
N THR A 228 -27.07 -21.12 17.00
CA THR A 228 -28.40 -21.25 17.62
C THR A 228 -28.28 -20.86 19.08
N TYR A 229 -28.83 -19.70 19.42
CA TYR A 229 -29.00 -19.28 20.80
C TYR A 229 -30.42 -19.68 21.21
N SER A 230 -30.54 -20.58 22.17
CA SER A 230 -31.81 -20.77 22.88
C SER A 230 -31.87 -19.65 23.91
N PRO A 231 -32.87 -18.74 23.88
CA PRO A 231 -33.01 -17.75 24.92
C PRO A 231 -33.16 -18.45 26.28
N ASP A 232 -32.46 -17.96 27.30
CA ASP A 232 -32.65 -18.44 28.67
C ASP A 232 -34.14 -18.26 29.07
N GLU A 233 -34.69 -19.16 29.88
CA GLU A 233 -36.11 -19.13 30.29
C GLU A 233 -36.56 -17.77 30.87
N GLU A 234 -35.62 -17.00 31.44
CA GLU A 234 -35.85 -15.62 31.90
C GLU A 234 -36.14 -14.65 30.76
N ILE A 235 -35.42 -14.73 29.64
CA ILE A 235 -35.61 -13.87 28.46
C ILE A 235 -36.93 -14.24 27.78
N GLN A 236 -37.27 -15.52 27.75
CA GLN A 236 -38.54 -15.98 27.19
C GLN A 236 -39.75 -15.54 28.02
N LYS A 237 -39.61 -15.39 29.34
CA LYS A 237 -40.64 -14.78 30.20
C LYS A 237 -40.76 -13.27 29.98
N LEU A 238 -39.66 -12.60 29.64
CA LEU A 238 -39.65 -11.16 29.30
C LEU A 238 -40.22 -10.89 27.91
N GLU A 239 -40.04 -11.78 26.93
CA GLU A 239 -40.65 -11.68 25.59
C GLU A 239 -42.13 -12.14 25.55
N ASN A 240 -42.50 -13.13 26.39
CA ASN A 240 -43.90 -13.60 26.50
C ASN A 240 -44.75 -12.73 27.44
N GLN A 241 -44.15 -11.77 28.14
CA GLN A 241 -44.88 -10.56 28.47
C GLN A 241 -45.10 -9.87 27.14
N GLU A 242 -46.24 -10.17 26.49
CA GLU A 242 -46.77 -9.35 25.40
C GLU A 242 -46.43 -7.90 25.72
N ASP A 243 -45.73 -7.23 24.81
CA ASP A 243 -45.65 -5.78 24.81
C ASP A 243 -47.04 -5.30 25.22
N GLN A 244 -47.20 -4.79 26.44
CA GLN A 244 -48.48 -4.26 26.88
C GLN A 244 -48.68 -3.04 25.99
N VAL A 245 -49.33 -3.26 24.85
CA VAL A 245 -49.75 -2.20 23.95
C VAL A 245 -50.78 -1.45 24.77
N PHE A 246 -50.32 -0.38 25.45
CA PHE A 246 -51.14 0.51 26.26
C PHE A 246 -52.29 1.01 25.39
N ASN A 247 -53.43 0.34 25.49
CA ASN A 247 -54.62 0.66 24.72
C ASN A 247 -55.41 1.69 25.51
N ALA A 248 -55.92 2.73 24.85
CA ALA A 248 -56.58 3.88 25.49
C ALA A 248 -57.84 3.54 26.30
N LYS A 249 -58.25 2.27 26.35
CA LYS A 249 -59.37 1.76 27.15
C LYS A 249 -58.96 1.31 28.56
N ASP A 250 -57.72 0.87 28.74
CA ASP A 250 -57.22 0.31 30.00
C ASP A 250 -56.27 1.29 30.72
N THR A 251 -56.22 2.54 30.27
CA THR A 251 -55.38 3.58 30.84
C THR A 251 -56.11 4.93 30.95
N TYR A 252 -56.55 5.29 32.15
CA TYR A 252 -57.29 6.53 32.44
C TYR A 252 -56.97 7.07 33.83
N LEU A 253 -57.23 8.37 34.04
CA LEU A 253 -57.17 9.00 35.35
C LEU A 253 -58.58 9.15 35.92
N GLU A 254 -58.80 8.68 37.13
CA GLU A 254 -60.03 8.86 37.88
C GLU A 254 -59.84 10.01 38.89
N LYS A 255 -60.70 11.02 38.82
CA LYS A 255 -60.71 12.13 39.80
C LYS A 255 -61.72 11.82 40.91
N LYS A 256 -61.23 11.66 42.15
CA LYS A 256 -62.07 11.47 43.33
C LYS A 256 -62.65 12.79 43.84
N SER A 257 -63.78 12.70 44.53
CA SER A 257 -64.46 13.82 45.20
C SER A 257 -63.59 14.55 46.25
N ASP A 258 -62.54 13.90 46.75
CA ASP A 258 -61.53 14.44 47.69
C ASP A 258 -60.35 15.16 46.99
N GLY A 259 -60.44 15.41 45.68
CA GLY A 259 -59.43 16.16 44.90
C GLY A 259 -58.20 15.35 44.44
N THR A 260 -58.08 14.09 44.86
CA THR A 260 -56.97 13.20 44.45
C THR A 260 -57.26 12.47 43.13
N TYR A 261 -56.20 12.17 42.38
CA TYR A 261 -56.27 11.42 41.12
C TYR A 261 -55.73 10.01 41.30
N ILE A 262 -56.40 9.02 40.70
CA ILE A 262 -55.92 7.64 40.60
C ILE A 262 -55.64 7.34 39.13
N PHE A 263 -54.43 6.90 38.85
CA PHE A 263 -54.02 6.46 37.54
C PHE A 263 -54.21 4.95 37.43
N HIS A 264 -55.07 4.54 36.51
CA HIS A 264 -55.36 3.15 36.21
C HIS A 264 -54.55 2.75 34.98
N VAL A 265 -53.71 1.72 35.06
CA VAL A 265 -52.93 1.18 33.93
C VAL A 265 -52.95 -0.34 33.98
N GLY A 266 -53.62 -0.98 33.02
CA GLY A 266 -53.54 -2.44 32.86
C GLY A 266 -53.91 -3.24 34.11
N GLY A 267 -54.85 -2.74 34.93
CA GLY A 267 -55.29 -3.36 36.18
C GLY A 267 -54.51 -2.96 37.44
N ILE A 268 -53.55 -2.04 37.33
CA ILE A 268 -52.81 -1.47 38.47
C ILE A 268 -53.34 -0.06 38.76
N GLU A 269 -53.61 0.23 40.02
CA GLU A 269 -54.04 1.55 40.51
C GLU A 269 -52.89 2.26 41.23
N GLU A 270 -52.51 3.44 40.77
CA GLU A 270 -51.48 4.27 41.41
C GLU A 270 -52.04 5.65 41.77
N LYS A 271 -51.73 6.12 42.99
CA LYS A 271 -52.22 7.41 43.47
C LYS A 271 -51.30 8.53 43.00
N VAL A 272 -51.82 9.47 42.22
CA VAL A 272 -51.04 10.56 41.61
C VAL A 272 -51.35 11.88 42.32
N SER A 273 -50.32 12.73 42.46
CA SER A 273 -50.46 14.05 43.07
C SER A 273 -51.16 15.03 42.12
N GLU A 274 -52.04 15.87 42.65
CA GLU A 274 -52.76 16.89 41.87
C GLU A 274 -51.80 17.88 41.18
N GLN A 275 -50.67 18.18 41.81
CA GLN A 275 -49.64 19.07 41.25
C GLN A 275 -49.00 18.51 39.98
N ASP A 276 -48.91 17.19 39.84
CA ASP A 276 -48.27 16.56 38.68
C ASP A 276 -49.24 16.42 37.50
N VAL A 277 -50.54 16.29 37.79
CA VAL A 277 -51.61 16.37 36.78
C VAL A 277 -51.73 17.80 36.24
N GLU A 278 -51.70 18.81 37.10
CA GLU A 278 -51.78 20.23 36.69
C GLU A 278 -50.55 20.71 35.90
N LYS A 279 -49.39 20.07 36.08
CA LYS A 279 -48.17 20.33 35.28
C LYS A 279 -48.22 19.71 33.88
N GLY A 280 -49.29 19.01 33.51
CA GLY A 280 -49.49 18.43 32.19
C GLY A 280 -48.72 17.14 31.92
N LEU A 281 -48.18 16.46 32.96
CA LEU A 281 -47.49 15.17 32.78
C LEU A 281 -48.43 14.06 32.27
N TYR A 282 -49.74 14.24 32.43
CA TYR A 282 -50.75 13.23 32.17
C TYR A 282 -51.81 13.64 31.14
N ASP A 283 -51.59 14.73 30.38
CA ASP A 283 -52.54 15.27 29.38
C ASP A 283 -52.91 14.28 28.28
N LYS A 284 -52.10 13.25 28.06
CA LYS A 284 -52.33 12.20 27.06
C LYS A 284 -53.40 11.20 27.49
N TYR A 285 -53.82 11.20 28.75
CA TYR A 285 -54.73 10.22 29.33
C TYR A 285 -56.12 10.82 29.57
N LEU A 286 -57.16 10.00 29.39
CA LEU A 286 -58.54 10.44 29.60
C LEU A 286 -58.80 10.64 31.10
N ILE A 287 -59.33 11.80 31.49
CA ILE A 287 -59.74 12.06 32.89
C ILE A 287 -61.23 11.76 33.02
N ILE A 288 -61.56 10.74 33.81
CA ILE A 288 -62.92 10.35 34.19
C ILE A 288 -63.19 10.95 35.58
N LYS A 289 -64.33 11.61 35.75
CA LYS A 289 -64.80 12.09 37.05
C LYS A 289 -65.77 11.05 37.61
N GLU A 290 -65.63 10.76 38.91
CA GLU A 290 -66.64 10.04 39.69
C GLU A 290 -67.97 10.82 39.72
#